data_AF-A0A3L7PZL5-F1
#
_entry.id   AF-A0A3L7PZL5-F1
#
_cell.length_a   1.000
_cell.length_b   1.000
_cell.length_c   1.000
_cell.angle_alpha   90.00
_cell.angle_beta   90.00
_cell.angle_gamma   90.00
#
_symmetry.space_group_name_H-M   'P 1'
#
loop_
_entity.id
_entity.type
_entity.pdbx_description
1 polymer ?
#
loop_
_entity_poly.entity_id
_entity_poly.type
_entity_poly.pdbx_seq_one_letter_code
_entity_poly.pdbx_strand_id
1 'polypeptide(L)'
;MADLLLLAEEMLESGQDPHPVDLCRAHPNLLIECARKLAALRATQWLNRPLAESGAKVSYQNKSAENRLLVGRYQLEMLLGEGGHGEVWRAWDIQLGRSVAVKLPKGVGDRADRAMLAEARRVASLKHPGIVQVHDIGQDGETRFIVTDLLEGGSLAHLQAGDKYSPTQIVRWVGEIAEALDYAHRMGVVHRDIKPANILLDHHGRALLADFGISRSPAEGDANSNGSAFSGTLRYMAPEQVLGQQNTSKSDIHALGVVLHELLTGKLPYTDGAVRDFSSLRAQIAGGSRVIDSKLAPAIRAVCAKALKHDPSRRYATAGEMARDLQATATPGNQAGVKAGWLIVTMVPLLAFGAVITRPAGNVFQAEGSVFSDRVVIDKAWLARVAALPGDKQAQEVVSALKILNFGYNGEVDGEIDGSRLWKISLCTDTVHDIRPLSALKNLTHLELTGTFG
;
A
#
# COMPACT_ATOMS: atom_id res chain seq x y z
N MET A 1 27.16 7.03 -9.72
CA MET A 1 25.78 6.48 -9.70
C MET A 1 25.21 6.42 -11.10
N ALA A 2 25.10 7.53 -11.84
CA ALA A 2 24.64 7.51 -13.24
C ALA A 2 25.46 6.53 -14.12
N ASP A 3 26.79 6.59 -14.04
CA ASP A 3 27.67 5.69 -14.82
C ASP A 3 27.53 4.21 -14.42
N LEU A 4 27.20 3.92 -13.16
CA LEU A 4 26.97 2.55 -12.67
C LEU A 4 25.65 1.98 -13.20
N LEU A 5 24.63 2.83 -13.34
CA LEU A 5 23.34 2.41 -13.87
C LEU A 5 23.39 2.24 -15.38
N LEU A 6 24.13 3.11 -16.07
CA LEU A 6 24.37 2.97 -17.51
C LEU A 6 25.12 1.66 -17.82
N LEU A 7 26.17 1.35 -17.06
CA LEU A 7 26.87 0.06 -17.15
C LEU A 7 25.94 -1.12 -16.84
N ALA A 8 25.05 -0.97 -15.85
CA ALA A 8 24.09 -2.01 -15.51
C ALA A 8 23.03 -2.23 -16.59
N GLU A 9 22.59 -1.16 -17.27
CA GLU A 9 21.68 -1.22 -18.42
C GLU A 9 22.34 -1.94 -19.61
N GLU A 10 23.58 -1.59 -19.96
CA GLU A 10 24.34 -2.27 -21.04
C GLU A 10 24.54 -3.77 -20.76
N MET A 11 24.81 -4.13 -19.50
CA MET A 11 24.93 -5.54 -19.09
C MET A 11 23.58 -6.27 -19.21
N LEU A 12 22.49 -5.64 -18.77
CA LEU A 12 21.13 -6.19 -18.89
C LEU A 12 20.67 -6.32 -20.35
N GLU A 13 21.07 -5.42 -21.24
CA GLU A 13 20.78 -5.47 -22.68
C GLU A 13 21.58 -6.57 -23.40
N SER A 14 22.81 -6.83 -22.97
CA SER A 14 23.65 -7.94 -23.46
C SER A 14 23.28 -9.31 -22.86
N GLY A 15 22.22 -9.37 -22.04
CA GLY A 15 21.69 -10.60 -21.45
C GLY A 15 22.42 -11.08 -20.20
N GLN A 16 23.30 -10.25 -19.64
CA GLN A 16 23.95 -10.49 -18.36
C GLN A 16 23.11 -9.87 -17.25
N ASP A 17 22.98 -10.55 -16.10
CA ASP A 17 22.29 -9.98 -14.93
C ASP A 17 23.34 -9.51 -13.90
N PRO A 18 23.70 -8.21 -13.90
CA PRO A 18 24.77 -7.73 -13.04
C PRO A 18 24.33 -7.70 -11.58
N HIS A 19 25.16 -8.19 -10.67
CA HIS A 19 24.86 -8.10 -9.25
C HIS A 19 25.28 -6.71 -8.71
N PRO A 20 24.45 -6.02 -7.90
CA PRO A 20 24.78 -4.69 -7.37
C PRO A 20 26.12 -4.61 -6.63
N VAL A 21 26.52 -5.70 -5.96
CA VAL A 21 27.79 -5.82 -5.25
C VAL A 21 28.98 -5.80 -6.22
N ASP A 22 28.84 -6.43 -7.39
CA ASP A 22 29.89 -6.45 -8.40
C ASP A 22 29.98 -5.11 -9.14
N LEU A 23 28.84 -4.49 -9.43
CA LEU A 23 28.73 -3.13 -9.98
C LEU A 23 29.37 -2.08 -9.07
N CYS A 24 29.13 -2.18 -7.76
CA CYS A 24 29.58 -1.19 -6.77
C CYS A 24 30.91 -1.56 -6.09
N ARG A 25 31.68 -2.52 -6.63
CA ARG A 25 32.93 -3.00 -5.99
C ARG A 25 33.92 -1.86 -5.70
N ALA A 26 34.02 -0.88 -6.60
CA ALA A 26 34.86 0.31 -6.41
C ALA A 26 34.20 1.43 -5.57
N HIS A 27 32.88 1.37 -5.35
CA HIS A 27 32.09 2.37 -4.65
C HIS A 27 31.03 1.75 -3.72
N PRO A 28 31.45 1.08 -2.62
CA PRO A 28 30.53 0.31 -1.76
C PRO A 28 29.43 1.16 -1.10
N ASN A 29 29.69 2.45 -0.89
CA ASN A 29 28.73 3.40 -0.33
C ASN A 29 27.52 3.66 -1.24
N LEU A 30 27.61 3.30 -2.52
CA LEU A 30 26.53 3.44 -3.50
C LEU A 30 25.68 2.16 -3.65
N LEU A 31 26.04 1.08 -2.95
CA LEU A 31 25.45 -0.25 -3.12
C LEU A 31 23.93 -0.28 -2.92
N ILE A 32 23.43 0.35 -1.86
CA ILE A 32 22.00 0.36 -1.51
C ILE A 32 21.19 1.08 -2.60
N GLU A 33 21.67 2.26 -3.01
CA GLU A 33 21.00 3.05 -4.03
C GLU A 33 21.09 2.37 -5.41
N CYS A 34 22.22 1.73 -5.72
CA CYS A 34 22.42 0.96 -6.95
C CYS A 34 21.54 -0.29 -6.98
N ALA A 35 21.43 -1.04 -5.88
CA ALA A 35 20.59 -2.23 -5.79
C ALA A 35 19.12 -1.91 -5.98
N ARG A 36 18.65 -0.83 -5.33
CA ARG A 36 17.27 -0.34 -5.48
C ARG A 36 16.96 0.08 -6.92
N LYS A 37 17.86 0.84 -7.55
CA LYS A 37 17.69 1.29 -8.93
C LYS A 37 17.83 0.15 -9.94
N LEU A 38 18.69 -0.84 -9.67
CA LEU A 38 18.82 -2.03 -10.50
C LEU A 38 17.60 -2.94 -10.40
N ALA A 39 17.00 -3.08 -9.22
CA ALA A 39 15.72 -3.77 -9.05
C ALA A 39 14.60 -3.08 -9.84
N ALA A 40 14.59 -1.75 -9.89
CA ALA A 40 13.67 -0.99 -10.72
C ALA A 40 13.92 -1.23 -12.22
N LEU A 41 15.19 -1.19 -12.67
CA LEU A 41 15.57 -1.48 -14.06
C LEU A 41 15.17 -2.90 -14.48
N ARG A 42 15.33 -3.89 -13.61
CA ARG A 42 14.86 -5.27 -13.81
C ARG A 42 13.34 -5.35 -13.92
N ALA A 43 12.63 -4.61 -13.06
CA ALA A 43 11.17 -4.53 -13.08
C ALA A 43 10.62 -3.82 -14.33
N THR A 44 11.45 -3.03 -15.03
CA THR A 44 11.13 -2.40 -16.32
C THR A 44 11.74 -3.10 -17.52
N GLN A 45 12.58 -4.14 -17.34
CA GLN A 45 13.34 -4.80 -18.42
C GLN A 45 12.44 -5.49 -19.46
N TRP A 46 11.19 -5.80 -19.10
CA TRP A 46 10.16 -6.30 -20.03
C TRP A 46 9.75 -5.26 -21.09
N LEU A 47 10.00 -3.96 -20.88
CA LEU A 47 9.76 -2.91 -21.88
C LEU A 47 10.77 -2.95 -23.04
N ASN A 48 11.98 -3.47 -22.82
CA ASN A 48 13.06 -3.48 -23.82
C ASN A 48 13.23 -4.82 -24.56
N ARG A 49 12.45 -5.86 -24.22
CA ARG A 49 12.48 -7.13 -24.98
C ARG A 49 11.56 -7.02 -26.21
N PRO A 50 12.06 -7.33 -27.42
CA PRO A 50 11.16 -7.63 -28.54
C PRO A 50 10.21 -8.75 -28.11
N LEU A 51 8.92 -8.60 -28.38
CA LEU A 51 7.88 -9.57 -28.05
C LEU A 51 8.24 -10.95 -28.64
N ALA A 52 8.84 -11.80 -27.83
CA ALA A 52 8.96 -13.24 -28.06
C ALA A 52 8.28 -13.96 -26.90
N GLU A 53 7.37 -14.84 -27.31
CA GLU A 53 6.34 -15.57 -26.57
C GLU A 53 6.79 -16.16 -25.22
N SER A 54 6.10 -15.78 -24.13
CA SER A 54 6.13 -16.52 -22.87
C SER A 54 4.90 -16.25 -21.99
N GLY A 55 3.80 -16.96 -22.30
CA GLY A 55 3.23 -17.95 -21.38
C GLY A 55 2.57 -17.60 -20.04
N ALA A 56 2.50 -16.35 -19.55
CA ALA A 56 1.80 -16.03 -18.29
C ALA A 56 0.73 -14.95 -18.47
N LYS A 57 -0.56 -15.35 -18.44
CA LYS A 57 -1.72 -14.47 -18.61
C LYS A 57 -1.92 -13.54 -17.40
N VAL A 58 -1.36 -12.32 -17.48
CA VAL A 58 -2.01 -11.12 -16.96
C VAL A 58 -2.70 -10.46 -18.15
N SER A 59 -4.02 -10.44 -18.14
CA SER A 59 -4.82 -9.87 -19.22
C SER A 59 -4.84 -8.34 -19.14
N TYR A 60 -3.77 -7.68 -19.57
CA TYR A 60 -3.88 -6.33 -20.10
C TYR A 60 -4.48 -6.45 -21.50
N GLN A 61 -5.66 -5.86 -21.73
CA GLN A 61 -6.16 -5.71 -23.09
C GLN A 61 -5.16 -4.83 -23.84
N ASN A 62 -4.37 -5.44 -24.71
CA ASN A 62 -3.37 -4.78 -25.53
C ASN A 62 -4.08 -4.00 -26.65
N LYS A 63 -4.78 -2.91 -26.28
CA LYS A 63 -5.10 -1.84 -27.22
C LYS A 63 -3.86 -0.96 -27.31
N SER A 64 -2.91 -1.33 -28.16
CA SER A 64 -1.91 -0.38 -28.63
C SER A 64 -2.67 0.70 -29.40
N ALA A 65 -2.75 1.92 -28.86
CA ALA A 65 -3.17 3.05 -29.69
C ALA A 65 -2.07 3.24 -30.72
N GLU A 66 -2.34 2.93 -31.99
CA GLU A 66 -1.50 3.39 -33.08
C GLU A 66 -1.44 4.93 -33.00
N ASN A 67 -0.35 5.47 -32.45
CA ASN A 67 0.11 6.85 -32.59
C ASN A 67 -0.92 7.99 -32.37
N ARG A 68 -1.86 7.85 -31.43
CA ARG A 68 -2.79 8.95 -31.12
C ARG A 68 -2.04 10.09 -30.41
N LEU A 69 -1.90 11.23 -31.10
CA LEU A 69 -1.24 12.44 -30.60
C LEU A 69 -2.28 13.52 -30.31
N LEU A 70 -2.45 13.87 -29.03
CA LEU A 70 -3.38 14.92 -28.63
C LEU A 70 -2.71 16.29 -28.75
N VAL A 71 -3.41 17.23 -29.40
CA VAL A 71 -2.97 18.64 -29.61
C VAL A 71 -1.54 18.79 -30.10
N GLY A 72 -1.03 17.81 -30.86
CA GLY A 72 0.34 17.82 -31.34
C GLY A 72 1.41 17.69 -30.25
N ARG A 73 1.06 17.30 -29.01
CA ARG A 73 1.99 17.27 -27.87
C ARG A 73 1.99 15.98 -27.05
N TYR A 74 0.81 15.45 -26.71
CA TYR A 74 0.71 14.30 -25.82
C TYR A 74 0.49 13.03 -26.63
N GLN A 75 1.55 12.23 -26.80
CA GLN A 75 1.49 10.98 -27.55
C GLN A 75 1.01 9.86 -26.63
N LEU A 76 -0.19 9.32 -26.87
CA LEU A 76 -0.74 8.24 -26.06
C LEU A 76 -0.02 6.93 -26.38
N GLU A 77 0.55 6.29 -25.36
CA GLU A 77 1.37 5.08 -25.50
C GLU A 77 0.59 3.83 -25.10
N MET A 78 -0.03 3.84 -23.91
CA MET A 78 -0.63 2.66 -23.30
C MET A 78 -1.87 3.02 -22.48
N LEU A 79 -2.95 2.25 -22.63
CA LEU A 79 -4.13 2.38 -21.80
C LEU A 79 -3.84 1.82 -20.40
N LEU A 80 -3.93 2.67 -19.37
CA LEU A 80 -3.73 2.30 -17.97
C LEU A 80 -5.02 1.83 -17.31
N GLY A 81 -6.17 2.35 -17.74
CA GLY A 81 -7.46 1.94 -17.22
C GLY A 81 -8.63 2.54 -17.99
N GLU A 82 -9.73 1.81 -18.04
CA GLU A 82 -10.99 2.26 -18.61
C GLU A 82 -12.12 2.04 -17.60
N GLY A 83 -12.99 3.02 -17.43
CA GLY A 83 -14.14 2.92 -16.54
C GLY A 83 -15.30 3.85 -16.92
N GLY A 84 -16.28 3.93 -16.02
CA GLY A 84 -17.48 4.76 -16.23
C GLY A 84 -17.20 6.27 -16.37
N HIS A 85 -16.04 6.74 -15.92
CA HIS A 85 -15.65 8.15 -15.94
C HIS A 85 -14.69 8.50 -17.09
N GLY A 86 -14.33 7.56 -17.95
CA GLY A 86 -13.38 7.78 -19.04
C GLY A 86 -12.28 6.74 -19.15
N GLU A 87 -11.32 7.05 -19.99
CA GLU A 87 -10.07 6.31 -20.19
C GLU A 87 -8.91 7.06 -19.56
N VAL A 88 -7.93 6.33 -19.04
CA VAL A 88 -6.66 6.88 -18.54
C VAL A 88 -5.54 6.22 -19.30
N TRP A 89 -4.68 7.02 -19.90
CA TRP A 89 -3.57 6.60 -20.74
C TRP A 89 -2.24 7.06 -20.13
N ARG A 90 -1.22 6.23 -20.25
CA ARG A 90 0.17 6.69 -20.21
C ARG A 90 0.44 7.39 -21.53
N ALA A 91 1.06 8.56 -21.45
CA ALA A 91 1.44 9.33 -22.62
C ALA A 91 2.85 9.91 -22.45
N TRP A 92 3.50 10.19 -23.58
CA TRP A 92 4.73 10.96 -23.63
C TRP A 92 4.43 12.42 -23.98
N ASP A 93 4.82 13.34 -23.11
CA ASP A 93 4.82 14.77 -23.41
C ASP A 93 6.06 15.08 -24.24
N ILE A 94 5.90 15.18 -25.57
CA ILE A 94 7.04 15.36 -26.50
C ILE A 94 7.76 16.69 -26.30
N GLN A 95 7.07 17.70 -25.73
CA GLN A 95 7.63 19.04 -25.56
C GLN A 95 8.51 19.12 -24.31
N LEU A 96 8.07 18.46 -23.22
CA LEU A 96 8.81 18.44 -21.95
C LEU A 96 9.70 17.19 -21.80
N GLY A 97 9.57 16.20 -22.67
CA GLY A 97 10.36 14.97 -22.65
C GLY A 97 10.13 14.13 -21.39
N ARG A 98 8.86 13.92 -21.01
CA ARG A 98 8.50 13.15 -19.81
C ARG A 98 7.22 12.33 -20.00
N SER A 99 7.12 11.22 -19.26
CA SER A 99 5.88 10.44 -19.17
C SER A 99 4.85 11.13 -18.26
N VAL A 100 3.59 11.08 -18.67
CA VAL A 100 2.44 11.66 -17.96
C VAL A 100 1.24 10.72 -18.02
N ALA A 101 0.29 10.90 -17.10
CA ALA A 101 -1.02 10.26 -17.17
C ALA A 101 -2.02 11.22 -17.81
N VAL A 102 -2.72 10.77 -18.85
CA VAL A 102 -3.73 11.52 -19.60
C VAL A 102 -5.09 10.86 -19.43
N LYS A 103 -6.02 11.57 -18.80
CA LYS A 103 -7.41 11.14 -18.65
C LYS A 103 -8.29 11.75 -19.74
N LEU A 104 -9.08 10.91 -20.40
CA LEU A 104 -10.07 11.25 -21.42
C LEU A 104 -11.48 10.97 -20.89
N PRO A 105 -12.19 11.97 -20.35
CA PRO A 105 -13.54 11.78 -19.82
C PRO A 105 -14.54 11.39 -20.91
N LYS A 106 -15.50 10.51 -20.58
CA LYS A 106 -16.62 10.15 -21.48
C LYS A 106 -17.77 11.15 -21.31
N GLY A 107 -18.44 11.50 -22.43
CA GLY A 107 -19.78 12.13 -22.39
C GLY A 107 -19.85 13.64 -22.09
N VAL A 108 -18.79 14.42 -22.35
CA VAL A 108 -18.81 15.87 -22.08
C VAL A 108 -19.51 16.61 -23.22
N GLY A 109 -20.69 17.21 -22.96
CA GLY A 109 -21.37 18.11 -23.91
C GLY A 109 -21.11 19.59 -23.62
N ASP A 110 -21.31 20.47 -24.61
CA ASP A 110 -20.92 21.90 -24.62
C ASP A 110 -21.33 22.73 -23.38
N ARG A 111 -22.46 22.44 -22.72
CA ARG A 111 -22.91 23.20 -21.53
C ARG A 111 -22.17 22.84 -20.24
N ALA A 112 -21.56 21.65 -20.16
CA ALA A 112 -20.78 21.19 -19.01
C ALA A 112 -19.40 21.85 -18.93
N ASP A 113 -18.90 22.41 -20.04
CA ASP A 113 -17.51 22.81 -20.20
C ASP A 113 -17.06 23.96 -19.29
N ARG A 114 -17.85 25.03 -19.11
CA ARG A 114 -17.38 26.19 -18.31
C ARG A 114 -17.29 25.89 -16.82
N ALA A 115 -18.25 25.16 -16.28
CA ALA A 115 -18.24 24.75 -14.88
C ALA A 115 -17.15 23.69 -14.61
N MET A 116 -16.99 22.75 -15.53
CA MET A 116 -15.93 21.74 -15.50
C MET A 116 -14.55 22.37 -15.56
N LEU A 117 -14.31 23.31 -16.48
CA LEU A 117 -13.03 24.03 -16.58
C LEU A 117 -12.74 24.88 -15.33
N ALA A 118 -13.75 25.50 -14.73
CA ALA A 118 -13.59 26.22 -13.47
C ALA A 118 -13.19 25.28 -12.31
N GLU A 119 -13.83 24.11 -12.21
CA GLU A 119 -13.46 23.08 -11.22
C GLU A 119 -12.07 22.52 -11.47
N ALA A 120 -11.75 22.21 -12.73
CA ALA A 120 -10.45 21.71 -13.13
C ALA A 120 -9.33 22.71 -12.78
N ARG A 121 -9.54 24.01 -12.98
CA ARG A 121 -8.61 25.07 -12.55
C ARG A 121 -8.44 25.14 -11.04
N ARG A 122 -9.53 24.96 -10.26
CA ARG A 122 -9.44 24.90 -8.80
C ARG A 122 -8.58 23.72 -8.35
N VAL A 123 -8.80 22.54 -8.91
CA VAL A 123 -7.98 21.36 -8.61
C VAL A 123 -6.53 21.56 -9.05
N ALA A 124 -6.29 22.11 -10.25
CA ALA A 124 -4.93 22.38 -10.74
C ALA A 124 -4.16 23.40 -9.87
N SER A 125 -4.87 24.24 -9.11
CA SER A 125 -4.25 25.17 -8.17
C SER A 125 -3.79 24.51 -6.86
N LEU A 126 -4.23 23.28 -6.57
CA LEU A 126 -3.82 22.53 -5.39
C LEU A 126 -2.35 22.15 -5.51
N LYS A 127 -1.56 22.47 -4.48
CA LYS A 127 -0.14 22.10 -4.38
C LYS A 127 0.11 21.44 -3.04
N HIS A 128 0.14 20.11 -3.04
CA HIS A 128 0.35 19.32 -1.85
C HIS A 128 1.08 18.01 -2.19
N PRO A 129 2.07 17.56 -1.40
CA PRO A 129 2.83 16.34 -1.69
C PRO A 129 2.00 15.06 -1.71
N GLY A 130 0.83 15.06 -1.05
CA GLY A 130 -0.14 13.95 -1.07
C GLY A 130 -1.24 14.07 -2.13
N ILE A 131 -1.12 14.99 -3.10
CA ILE A 131 -2.08 15.18 -4.20
C ILE A 131 -1.35 15.04 -5.52
N VAL A 132 -1.89 14.26 -6.45
CA VAL A 132 -1.35 14.13 -7.81
C VAL A 132 -1.47 15.48 -8.52
N GLN A 133 -0.35 16.00 -9.02
CA GLN A 133 -0.32 17.30 -9.67
C GLN A 133 -1.01 17.23 -11.03
N VAL A 134 -1.93 18.18 -11.28
CA VAL A 134 -2.47 18.44 -12.61
C VAL A 134 -1.51 19.40 -13.33
N HIS A 135 -1.04 18.97 -14.50
CA HIS A 135 -0.12 19.75 -15.35
C HIS A 135 -0.87 20.57 -16.39
N ASP A 136 -1.92 19.99 -16.98
CA ASP A 136 -2.61 20.60 -18.10
C ASP A 136 -4.06 20.11 -18.21
N ILE A 137 -4.91 20.94 -18.79
CA ILE A 137 -6.30 20.63 -19.13
C ILE A 137 -6.53 21.20 -20.53
N GLY A 138 -6.87 20.33 -21.46
CA GLY A 138 -6.98 20.71 -22.86
C GLY A 138 -8.16 20.08 -23.59
N GLN A 139 -8.20 20.36 -24.88
CA GLN A 139 -9.21 19.86 -25.80
C GLN A 139 -8.56 19.58 -27.15
N ASP A 140 -8.86 18.41 -27.70
CA ASP A 140 -8.49 18.00 -29.04
C ASP A 140 -9.76 17.60 -29.81
N GLY A 141 -10.20 18.45 -30.74
CA GLY A 141 -11.52 18.34 -31.35
C GLY A 141 -12.63 18.39 -30.29
N GLU A 142 -13.44 17.34 -30.20
CA GLU A 142 -14.49 17.18 -29.17
C GLU A 142 -13.97 16.48 -27.90
N THR A 143 -12.74 15.96 -27.92
CA THR A 143 -12.18 15.22 -26.78
C THR A 143 -11.55 16.17 -25.77
N ARG A 144 -12.09 16.22 -24.56
CA ARG A 144 -11.43 16.85 -23.41
C ARG A 144 -10.37 15.91 -22.83
N PHE A 145 -9.29 16.49 -22.32
CA PHE A 145 -8.28 15.70 -21.61
C PHE A 145 -7.70 16.45 -20.41
N ILE A 146 -7.26 15.69 -19.41
CA ILE A 146 -6.58 16.18 -18.22
C ILE A 146 -5.24 15.45 -18.11
N VAL A 147 -4.16 16.20 -17.92
CA VAL A 147 -2.78 15.69 -17.82
C VAL A 147 -2.29 15.82 -16.40
N THR A 148 -1.73 14.74 -15.87
CA THR A 148 -1.27 14.63 -14.47
C THR A 148 0.07 13.92 -14.38
N ASP A 149 0.70 13.95 -13.19
CA ASP A 149 1.83 13.06 -12.90
C ASP A 149 1.45 11.60 -13.16
N LEU A 150 2.35 10.86 -13.81
CA LEU A 150 2.26 9.41 -13.89
C LEU A 150 2.87 8.80 -12.62
N LEU A 151 2.07 8.02 -11.89
CA LEU A 151 2.53 7.29 -10.71
C LEU A 151 2.63 5.79 -11.02
N GLU A 152 3.82 5.22 -10.84
CA GLU A 152 4.15 3.85 -11.26
C GLU A 152 3.81 2.79 -10.20
N GLY A 153 3.54 3.19 -8.95
CA GLY A 153 3.26 2.26 -7.84
C GLY A 153 1.85 1.66 -7.85
N GLY A 154 1.03 2.01 -8.85
CA GLY A 154 -0.36 1.53 -8.97
C GLY A 154 -1.31 2.14 -7.94
N SER A 155 -2.51 1.59 -7.83
CA SER A 155 -3.55 2.06 -6.91
C SER A 155 -3.78 1.09 -5.74
N LEU A 156 -4.34 1.62 -4.64
CA LEU A 156 -4.71 0.79 -3.49
C LEU A 156 -5.89 -0.17 -3.79
N ALA A 157 -6.56 -0.06 -4.95
CA ALA A 157 -7.64 -0.99 -5.32
C ALA A 157 -7.16 -2.41 -5.60
N HIS A 158 -5.88 -2.59 -5.93
CA HIS A 158 -5.31 -3.92 -6.14
C HIS A 158 -4.84 -4.57 -4.84
N LEU A 159 -5.02 -3.91 -3.69
CA LEU A 159 -4.74 -4.51 -2.39
C LEU A 159 -5.82 -5.54 -2.04
N GLN A 160 -5.47 -6.82 -2.12
CA GLN A 160 -6.29 -7.90 -1.60
C GLN A 160 -6.06 -8.09 -0.10
N ALA A 161 -7.08 -8.59 0.61
CA ALA A 161 -6.99 -8.93 2.02
C ALA A 161 -5.96 -10.06 2.22
N GLY A 162 -4.84 -9.76 2.87
CA GLY A 162 -3.72 -10.70 3.03
C GLY A 162 -2.49 -10.35 2.18
N ASP A 163 -2.56 -9.31 1.35
CA ASP A 163 -1.40 -8.77 0.66
C ASP A 163 -0.40 -8.10 1.61
N LYS A 164 0.82 -7.96 1.07
CA LYS A 164 2.14 -7.60 1.64
C LYS A 164 2.24 -6.38 2.60
N TYR A 165 1.17 -5.68 2.95
CA TYR A 165 1.23 -4.43 3.71
C TYR A 165 0.70 -4.58 5.14
N SER A 166 1.48 -4.09 6.11
CA SER A 166 1.10 -4.14 7.51
C SER A 166 -0.07 -3.18 7.82
N PRO A 167 -0.90 -3.48 8.83
CA PRO A 167 -1.92 -2.54 9.30
C PRO A 167 -1.37 -1.13 9.59
N THR A 168 -0.14 -1.04 10.12
CA THR A 168 0.56 0.22 10.36
C THR A 168 0.81 1.01 9.07
N GLN A 169 1.19 0.33 7.99
CA GLN A 169 1.41 0.95 6.68
C GLN A 169 0.11 1.49 6.10
N ILE A 170 -0.99 0.73 6.22
CA ILE A 170 -2.32 1.16 5.77
C ILE A 170 -2.78 2.40 6.55
N VAL A 171 -2.65 2.37 7.88
CA VAL A 171 -2.98 3.53 8.73
C VAL A 171 -2.15 4.75 8.36
N ARG A 172 -0.85 4.57 8.04
CA ARG A 172 0.02 5.66 7.59
C ARG A 172 -0.51 6.29 6.29
N TRP A 173 -0.77 5.48 5.26
CA TRP A 173 -1.29 5.97 3.98
C TRP A 173 -2.63 6.68 4.12
N VAL A 174 -3.57 6.11 4.89
CA VAL A 174 -4.87 6.77 5.12
C VAL A 174 -4.68 8.09 5.88
N GLY A 175 -3.73 8.15 6.81
CA GLY A 175 -3.34 9.39 7.49
C GLY A 175 -2.81 10.46 6.53
N GLU A 176 -1.86 10.09 5.66
CA GLU A 176 -1.31 10.98 4.61
C GLU A 176 -2.42 11.51 3.67
N ILE A 177 -3.37 10.66 3.29
CA ILE A 177 -4.52 11.04 2.47
C ILE A 177 -5.51 11.94 3.22
N ALA A 178 -5.71 11.72 4.53
CA ALA A 178 -6.51 12.61 5.37
C ALA A 178 -5.89 14.02 5.46
N GLU A 179 -4.57 14.14 5.54
CA GLU A 179 -3.87 15.43 5.49
C GLU A 179 -4.04 16.13 4.14
N ALA A 180 -3.90 15.39 3.04
CA ALA A 180 -4.12 15.90 1.69
C ALA A 180 -5.56 16.41 1.49
N LEU A 181 -6.55 15.66 1.99
CA LEU A 181 -7.95 16.06 1.97
C LEU A 181 -8.21 17.32 2.78
N ASP A 182 -7.61 17.43 3.98
CA ASP A 182 -7.74 18.60 4.83
C ASP A 182 -7.22 19.86 4.15
N TYR A 183 -6.09 19.74 3.45
CA TYR A 183 -5.57 20.81 2.60
C TYR A 183 -6.56 21.19 1.48
N ALA A 184 -7.05 20.21 0.72
CA ALA A 184 -8.00 20.48 -0.37
C ALA A 184 -9.30 21.15 0.14
N HIS A 185 -9.83 20.68 1.27
CA HIS A 185 -11.04 21.22 1.90
C HIS A 185 -10.86 22.68 2.33
N ARG A 186 -9.70 23.05 2.88
CA ARG A 186 -9.36 24.46 3.19
C ARG A 186 -9.30 25.34 1.96
N MET A 187 -8.91 24.77 0.82
CA MET A 187 -8.90 25.44 -0.48
C MET A 187 -10.29 25.46 -1.16
N GLY A 188 -11.33 24.97 -0.47
CA GLY A 188 -12.70 24.95 -0.98
C GLY A 188 -12.98 23.86 -2.02
N VAL A 189 -12.11 22.85 -2.13
CA VAL A 189 -12.25 21.73 -3.06
C VAL A 189 -12.68 20.48 -2.30
N VAL A 190 -13.77 19.85 -2.72
CA VAL A 190 -14.26 18.56 -2.20
C VAL A 190 -14.00 17.50 -3.25
N HIS A 191 -13.45 16.34 -2.86
CA HIS A 191 -13.02 15.32 -3.81
C HIS A 191 -14.20 14.56 -4.43
N ARG A 192 -15.18 14.15 -3.62
CA ARG A 192 -16.45 13.49 -4.01
C ARG A 192 -16.36 12.05 -4.52
N ASP A 193 -15.18 11.48 -4.68
CA ASP A 193 -14.97 10.12 -5.23
C ASP A 193 -13.80 9.40 -4.56
N ILE A 194 -13.73 9.49 -3.23
CA ILE A 194 -12.70 8.76 -2.47
C ILE A 194 -12.99 7.26 -2.53
N LYS A 195 -12.01 6.52 -3.04
CA LYS A 195 -12.00 5.04 -3.15
C LYS A 195 -10.57 4.56 -3.34
N PRO A 196 -10.25 3.27 -3.09
CA PRO A 196 -8.90 2.75 -3.20
C PRO A 196 -8.28 2.95 -4.60
N ALA A 197 -9.10 2.94 -5.66
CA ALA A 197 -8.63 3.13 -7.04
C ALA A 197 -8.09 4.55 -7.32
N ASN A 198 -8.50 5.53 -6.52
CA ASN A 198 -8.07 6.93 -6.65
C ASN A 198 -6.96 7.30 -5.66
N ILE A 199 -6.48 6.33 -4.87
CA ILE A 199 -5.30 6.50 -4.01
C ILE A 199 -4.16 5.74 -4.67
N LEU A 200 -3.20 6.48 -5.21
CA LEU A 200 -2.08 5.96 -5.97
C LEU A 200 -0.81 5.93 -5.14
N LEU A 201 0.11 5.05 -5.48
CA LEU A 201 1.43 4.97 -4.87
C LEU A 201 2.49 5.51 -5.82
N ASP A 202 3.37 6.36 -5.29
CA ASP A 202 4.59 6.74 -6.03
C ASP A 202 5.67 5.64 -5.94
N HIS A 203 6.78 5.85 -6.63
CA HIS A 203 7.93 4.92 -6.63
C HIS A 203 8.64 4.83 -5.26
N HIS A 204 8.28 5.67 -4.29
CA HIS A 204 8.73 5.60 -2.90
C HIS A 204 7.70 4.92 -1.98
N GLY A 205 6.56 4.46 -2.51
CA GLY A 205 5.48 3.87 -1.73
C GLY A 205 4.72 4.88 -0.86
N ARG A 206 4.71 6.17 -1.23
CA ARG A 206 3.86 7.18 -0.58
C ARG A 206 2.49 7.21 -1.24
N ALA A 207 1.44 7.45 -0.45
CA ALA A 207 0.08 7.53 -0.97
C ALA A 207 -0.26 8.94 -1.44
N LEU A 208 -0.74 9.06 -2.67
CA LEU A 208 -1.16 10.30 -3.30
C LEU A 208 -2.61 10.17 -3.76
N LEU A 209 -3.36 11.26 -3.57
CA LEU A 209 -4.76 11.35 -3.98
C LEU A 209 -4.85 11.84 -5.43
N ALA A 210 -5.46 11.02 -6.28
CA ALA A 210 -5.70 11.29 -7.69
C ALA A 210 -7.19 11.50 -7.98
N ASP A 211 -7.53 11.98 -9.17
CA ASP A 211 -8.91 11.94 -9.67
C ASP A 211 -9.94 12.67 -8.79
N PHE A 212 -9.60 13.88 -8.36
CA PHE A 212 -10.59 14.85 -7.90
C PHE A 212 -11.71 14.93 -8.94
N GLY A 213 -12.97 14.93 -8.52
CA GLY A 213 -14.17 14.73 -9.34
C GLY A 213 -14.46 15.77 -10.43
N ILE A 214 -13.45 16.33 -11.07
CA ILE A 214 -13.45 17.24 -12.21
C ILE A 214 -14.34 16.71 -13.35
N SER A 215 -14.41 15.39 -13.53
CA SER A 215 -15.21 14.75 -14.58
C SER A 215 -16.67 14.48 -14.20
N ARG A 216 -17.16 15.00 -13.07
CA ARG A 216 -18.59 14.92 -12.71
C ARG A 216 -19.27 16.23 -13.02
N SER A 217 -20.33 16.18 -13.81
CA SER A 217 -21.21 17.33 -13.97
C SER A 217 -21.90 17.63 -12.63
N PRO A 218 -22.09 18.91 -12.26
CA PRO A 218 -22.88 19.27 -11.06
C PRO A 218 -24.28 18.65 -11.04
N ALA A 219 -24.83 18.32 -12.22
CA ALA A 219 -26.13 17.65 -12.41
C ALA A 219 -26.08 16.12 -12.22
N GLU A 220 -24.90 15.48 -12.22
CA GLU A 220 -24.74 14.04 -11.95
C GLU A 220 -24.70 13.72 -10.45
N GLY A 221 -24.93 14.73 -9.59
CA GLY A 221 -25.25 14.53 -8.18
C GLY A 221 -26.63 13.89 -7.95
N ASP A 222 -27.44 13.76 -8.99
CA ASP A 222 -28.70 13.03 -8.93
C ASP A 222 -28.42 11.54 -8.86
N ALA A 223 -28.59 10.97 -7.67
CA ALA A 223 -28.55 9.55 -7.40
C ALA A 223 -29.64 8.73 -8.15
N ASN A 224 -30.30 9.29 -9.17
CA ASN A 224 -31.34 8.68 -10.00
C ASN A 224 -30.83 8.23 -11.39
N SER A 225 -29.55 8.40 -11.73
CA SER A 225 -29.02 7.85 -12.97
C SER A 225 -28.84 6.32 -12.86
N ASN A 226 -29.76 5.56 -13.46
CA ASN A 226 -29.83 4.09 -13.52
C ASN A 226 -28.72 3.43 -14.37
N GLY A 227 -27.45 3.87 -14.22
CA GLY A 227 -26.32 3.38 -15.01
C GLY A 227 -25.40 2.41 -14.26
N SER A 228 -24.93 1.38 -14.95
CA SER A 228 -23.91 0.41 -14.49
C SER A 228 -22.58 1.06 -14.04
N ALA A 229 -22.32 2.32 -14.43
CA ALA A 229 -21.15 3.10 -14.07
C ALA A 229 -21.08 3.53 -12.59
N PHE A 230 -22.22 3.61 -11.87
CA PHE A 230 -22.27 3.97 -10.45
C PHE A 230 -21.95 2.81 -9.49
N SER A 231 -21.83 1.60 -10.03
CA SER A 231 -21.67 0.35 -9.28
C SER A 231 -20.48 0.34 -8.31
N GLY A 232 -19.32 0.85 -8.75
CA GLY A 232 -18.09 0.85 -7.96
C GLY A 232 -18.00 1.97 -6.93
N THR A 233 -18.55 3.16 -7.25
CA THR A 233 -18.52 4.32 -6.34
C THR A 233 -19.53 4.20 -5.21
N LEU A 234 -20.70 3.58 -5.43
CA LEU A 234 -21.76 3.46 -4.42
C LEU A 234 -21.24 2.88 -3.09
N ARG A 235 -20.29 1.94 -3.16
CA ARG A 235 -19.67 1.26 -2.01
C ARG A 235 -18.99 2.20 -1.02
N TYR A 236 -18.57 3.39 -1.47
CA TYR A 236 -17.84 4.36 -0.65
C TYR A 236 -18.68 5.61 -0.35
N MET A 237 -19.86 5.75 -0.96
CA MET A 237 -20.70 6.94 -0.79
C MET A 237 -21.18 7.10 0.64
N ALA A 238 -21.23 8.35 1.10
CA ALA A 238 -21.86 8.70 2.36
C ALA A 238 -23.40 8.69 2.26
N PRO A 239 -24.13 8.49 3.38
CA PRO A 239 -25.59 8.45 3.40
C PRO A 239 -26.23 9.66 2.72
N GLU A 240 -25.71 10.86 2.95
CA GLU A 240 -26.19 12.09 2.34
C GLU A 240 -26.05 12.07 0.81
N GLN A 241 -24.99 11.47 0.26
CA GLN A 241 -24.78 11.38 -1.19
C GLN A 241 -25.77 10.40 -1.83
N VAL A 242 -26.03 9.28 -1.17
CA VAL A 242 -27.01 8.27 -1.61
C VAL A 242 -28.44 8.83 -1.60
N LEU A 243 -28.71 9.76 -0.69
CA LEU A 243 -29.97 10.47 -0.55
C LEU A 243 -30.07 11.70 -1.48
N GLY A 244 -29.08 11.96 -2.33
CA GLY A 244 -29.07 13.10 -3.26
C GLY A 244 -28.88 14.47 -2.57
N GLN A 245 -28.37 14.49 -1.34
CA GLN A 245 -28.04 15.72 -0.63
C GLN A 245 -26.67 16.25 -1.06
N GLN A 246 -26.37 17.49 -0.69
CA GLN A 246 -25.13 18.15 -1.09
C GLN A 246 -23.89 17.44 -0.53
N ASN A 247 -22.95 17.08 -1.41
CA ASN A 247 -21.65 16.55 -1.03
C ASN A 247 -20.81 17.63 -0.33
N THR A 248 -20.23 17.28 0.81
CA THR A 248 -19.37 18.17 1.60
C THR A 248 -18.05 17.49 1.96
N SER A 249 -17.14 18.21 2.64
CA SER A 249 -15.94 17.62 3.23
C SER A 249 -16.25 16.43 4.15
N LYS A 250 -17.42 16.42 4.79
CA LYS A 250 -17.88 15.32 5.65
C LYS A 250 -18.16 14.04 4.86
N SER A 251 -18.53 14.16 3.59
CA SER A 251 -18.76 13.03 2.70
C SER A 251 -17.43 12.36 2.33
N ASP A 252 -16.38 13.15 2.06
CA ASP A 252 -15.02 12.64 1.82
C ASP A 252 -14.46 11.92 3.06
N ILE A 253 -14.65 12.48 4.27
CA ILE A 253 -14.23 11.86 5.54
C ILE A 253 -14.90 10.49 5.73
N HIS A 254 -16.19 10.39 5.43
CA HIS A 254 -16.91 9.13 5.51
C HIS A 254 -16.34 8.11 4.53
N ALA A 255 -16.17 8.49 3.26
CA ALA A 255 -15.61 7.62 2.23
C ALA A 255 -14.19 7.15 2.58
N LEU A 256 -13.34 8.03 3.15
CA LEU A 256 -12.03 7.64 3.66
C LEU A 256 -12.11 6.64 4.83
N GLY A 257 -13.12 6.79 5.71
CA GLY A 257 -13.43 5.81 6.76
C GLY A 257 -13.81 4.43 6.20
N VAL A 258 -14.53 4.38 5.07
CA VAL A 258 -14.85 3.12 4.37
C VAL A 258 -13.57 2.49 3.83
N VAL A 259 -12.72 3.28 3.16
CA VAL A 259 -11.42 2.84 2.63
C VAL A 259 -10.55 2.26 3.75
N LEU A 260 -10.42 2.95 4.88
CA LEU A 260 -9.65 2.47 6.02
C LEU A 260 -10.16 1.11 6.52
N HIS A 261 -11.47 0.97 6.68
CA HIS A 261 -12.08 -0.28 7.13
C HIS A 261 -11.83 -1.40 6.12
N GLU A 262 -12.05 -1.15 4.84
CA GLU A 262 -11.87 -2.14 3.79
C GLU A 262 -10.41 -2.60 3.68
N LEU A 263 -9.45 -1.68 3.65
CA LEU A 263 -8.03 -2.03 3.53
C LEU A 263 -7.54 -2.88 4.72
N LEU A 264 -8.04 -2.61 5.94
CA LEU A 264 -7.61 -3.32 7.13
C LEU A 264 -8.32 -4.66 7.36
N THR A 265 -9.53 -4.84 6.82
CA THR A 265 -10.38 -6.02 7.11
C THR A 265 -10.65 -6.89 5.88
N GLY A 266 -10.40 -6.36 4.69
CA GLY A 266 -10.86 -6.96 3.43
C GLY A 266 -12.36 -6.84 3.18
N LYS A 267 -13.10 -6.11 4.03
CA LYS A 267 -14.56 -6.07 4.00
C LYS A 267 -15.08 -4.64 4.05
N LEU A 268 -16.17 -4.38 3.36
CA LEU A 268 -16.91 -3.12 3.48
C LEU A 268 -17.65 -3.06 4.84
N PRO A 269 -17.82 -1.87 5.43
CA PRO A 269 -18.48 -1.72 6.72
C PRO A 269 -20.00 -1.88 6.65
N TYR A 270 -20.59 -2.17 5.50
CA TYR A 270 -22.06 -2.30 5.32
C TYR A 270 -22.53 -3.75 5.34
N THR A 271 -21.61 -4.72 5.35
CA THR A 271 -21.95 -6.12 5.09
C THR A 271 -21.67 -7.02 6.30
N ASP A 272 -22.73 -7.64 6.84
CA ASP A 272 -22.64 -8.89 7.64
C ASP A 272 -23.23 -10.10 6.86
N GLY A 273 -23.60 -9.88 5.59
CA GLY A 273 -24.19 -10.87 4.69
C GLY A 273 -24.14 -10.38 3.23
N ALA A 274 -24.31 -11.31 2.29
CA ALA A 274 -24.17 -11.04 0.85
C ALA A 274 -25.14 -9.94 0.39
N VAL A 275 -24.61 -8.75 0.09
CA VAL A 275 -25.27 -7.76 -0.76
C VAL A 275 -25.57 -8.45 -2.08
N ARG A 276 -26.85 -8.67 -2.37
CA ARG A 276 -27.29 -9.37 -3.59
C ARG A 276 -27.43 -8.42 -4.78
N ASP A 277 -27.61 -7.12 -4.53
CA ASP A 277 -27.83 -6.10 -5.57
C ASP A 277 -27.50 -4.65 -5.10
N PHE A 278 -27.53 -3.69 -6.03
CA PHE A 278 -27.28 -2.26 -5.73
C PHE A 278 -28.33 -1.62 -4.82
N SER A 279 -29.60 -2.03 -4.94
CA SER A 279 -30.71 -1.45 -4.20
C SER A 279 -30.60 -1.75 -2.70
N SER A 280 -30.20 -2.96 -2.35
CA SER A 280 -29.97 -3.37 -0.96
C SER A 280 -28.79 -2.64 -0.32
N LEU A 281 -27.67 -2.50 -1.03
CA LEU A 281 -26.53 -1.70 -0.56
C LEU A 281 -26.92 -0.24 -0.35
N ARG A 282 -27.64 0.34 -1.32
CA ARG A 282 -28.15 1.71 -1.23
C ARG A 282 -29.00 1.91 0.02
N ALA A 283 -29.93 1.00 0.30
CA ALA A 283 -30.80 1.05 1.47
C ALA A 283 -30.01 0.93 2.79
N GLN A 284 -29.00 0.07 2.86
CA GLN A 284 -28.13 -0.06 4.04
C GLN A 284 -27.37 1.23 4.34
N ILE A 285 -26.75 1.83 3.31
CA ILE A 285 -26.02 3.10 3.44
C ILE A 285 -26.97 4.22 3.85
N ALA A 286 -28.11 4.35 3.17
CA ALA A 286 -29.13 5.36 3.49
C ALA A 286 -29.66 5.21 4.93
N GLY A 287 -29.85 3.98 5.40
CA GLY A 287 -30.27 3.67 6.78
C GLY A 287 -29.16 3.76 7.83
N GLY A 288 -27.90 3.99 7.44
CA GLY A 288 -26.77 4.12 8.36
C GLY A 288 -26.35 2.82 9.05
N SER A 289 -26.80 1.68 8.53
CA SER A 289 -26.41 0.36 9.02
C SER A 289 -24.93 0.14 8.76
N ARG A 290 -24.16 -0.21 9.79
CA ARG A 290 -22.72 -0.49 9.65
C ARG A 290 -22.24 -1.49 10.68
N VAL A 291 -21.29 -2.31 10.27
CA VAL A 291 -20.57 -3.28 11.09
C VAL A 291 -19.09 -2.90 11.02
N ILE A 292 -18.51 -2.61 12.19
CA ILE A 292 -17.08 -2.33 12.30
C ILE A 292 -16.41 -3.56 12.90
N ASP A 293 -15.49 -4.16 12.16
CA ASP A 293 -14.87 -5.43 12.53
C ASP A 293 -14.22 -5.36 13.93
N SER A 294 -14.61 -6.29 14.80
CA SER A 294 -14.13 -6.35 16.19
C SER A 294 -12.65 -6.72 16.30
N LYS A 295 -12.05 -7.27 15.23
CA LYS A 295 -10.62 -7.61 15.16
C LYS A 295 -9.72 -6.39 14.99
N LEU A 296 -10.28 -5.25 14.57
CA LEU A 296 -9.52 -3.99 14.52
C LEU A 296 -9.06 -3.58 15.92
N ALA A 297 -7.84 -3.04 16.00
CA ALA A 297 -7.32 -2.48 17.24
C ALA A 297 -8.30 -1.41 17.80
N PRO A 298 -8.48 -1.31 19.13
CA PRO A 298 -9.49 -0.42 19.72
C PRO A 298 -9.41 1.04 19.23
N ALA A 299 -8.19 1.58 19.09
CA ALA A 299 -7.97 2.94 18.62
C ALA A 299 -8.42 3.12 17.16
N ILE A 300 -8.04 2.21 16.27
CA ILE A 300 -8.44 2.24 14.85
C ILE A 300 -9.96 2.07 14.72
N ARG A 301 -10.55 1.16 15.50
CA ARG A 301 -12.00 0.97 15.54
C ARG A 301 -12.73 2.25 15.96
N ALA A 302 -12.19 3.01 16.91
CA ALA A 302 -12.75 4.30 17.31
C ALA A 302 -12.70 5.31 16.15
N VAL A 303 -11.61 5.33 15.39
CA VAL A 303 -11.49 6.18 14.19
C VAL A 303 -12.55 5.82 13.15
N CYS A 304 -12.68 4.55 12.78
CA CYS A 304 -13.71 4.08 11.85
C CYS A 304 -15.12 4.44 12.37
N ALA A 305 -15.39 4.23 13.66
CA ALA A 305 -16.69 4.49 14.26
C ALA A 305 -17.10 5.97 14.25
N LYS A 306 -16.12 6.88 14.34
CA LYS A 306 -16.32 8.32 14.26
C LYS A 306 -16.48 8.79 12.81
N ALA A 307 -15.63 8.30 11.89
CA ALA A 307 -15.72 8.66 10.46
C ALA A 307 -17.03 8.17 9.82
N LEU A 308 -17.51 6.99 10.19
CA LEU A 308 -18.70 6.33 9.62
C LEU A 308 -20.02 6.67 10.34
N LYS A 309 -20.08 7.75 11.14
CA LYS A 309 -21.35 8.18 11.72
C LYS A 309 -22.33 8.56 10.60
N HIS A 310 -23.58 8.11 10.72
CA HIS A 310 -24.63 8.40 9.73
C HIS A 310 -24.83 9.91 9.57
N ASP A 311 -25.06 10.62 10.68
CA ASP A 311 -25.13 12.08 10.74
C ASP A 311 -23.75 12.74 10.48
N PRO A 312 -23.59 13.54 9.40
CA PRO A 312 -22.34 14.23 9.06
C PRO A 312 -21.80 15.16 10.17
N SER A 313 -22.68 15.73 11.00
CA SER A 313 -22.30 16.61 12.10
C SER A 313 -21.58 15.87 13.23
N ARG A 314 -21.80 14.56 13.36
CA ARG A 314 -21.20 13.69 14.38
C ARG A 314 -19.91 13.01 13.92
N ARG A 315 -19.50 13.24 12.68
CA ARG A 315 -18.18 12.85 12.15
C ARG A 315 -17.10 13.83 12.60
N TYR A 316 -15.84 13.57 12.25
CA TYR A 316 -14.73 14.52 12.42
C TYR A 316 -15.07 15.90 11.86
N ALA A 317 -14.68 16.97 12.57
CA ALA A 317 -14.94 18.34 12.09
C ALA A 317 -14.18 18.61 10.79
N THR A 318 -12.93 18.15 10.72
CA THR A 318 -12.04 18.27 9.56
C THR A 318 -11.31 16.96 9.28
N ALA A 319 -10.80 16.78 8.07
CA ALA A 319 -9.98 15.61 7.74
C ALA A 319 -8.65 15.60 8.51
N GLY A 320 -8.12 16.78 8.88
CA GLY A 320 -6.92 16.91 9.70
C GLY A 320 -7.10 16.44 11.15
N GLU A 321 -8.33 16.47 11.70
CA GLU A 321 -8.62 15.78 12.97
C GLU A 321 -8.53 14.26 12.82
N MET A 322 -9.06 13.71 11.73
CA MET A 322 -8.96 12.28 11.45
C MET A 322 -7.50 11.84 11.25
N ALA A 323 -6.69 12.64 10.55
CA ALA A 323 -5.26 12.39 10.36
C ALA A 323 -4.51 12.29 11.70
N ARG A 324 -4.74 13.25 12.61
CA ARG A 324 -4.13 13.25 13.94
C ARG A 324 -4.50 12.04 14.77
N ASP A 325 -5.79 11.65 14.77
CA ASP A 325 -6.24 10.45 15.49
C ASP A 325 -5.59 9.18 14.90
N LEU A 326 -5.42 9.09 13.57
CA LEU A 326 -4.70 7.98 12.92
C LEU A 326 -3.22 7.93 13.29
N GLN A 327 -2.53 9.07 13.28
CA GLN A 327 -1.11 9.16 13.68
C GLN A 327 -0.90 8.77 15.14
N ALA A 328 -1.83 9.15 16.02
CA ALA A 328 -1.81 8.76 17.42
C ALA A 328 -1.97 7.23 17.59
N THR A 329 -2.65 6.54 16.67
CA THR A 329 -2.75 5.07 16.70
C THR A 329 -1.45 4.37 16.28
N ALA A 330 -0.60 5.03 15.48
CA ALA A 330 0.65 4.48 14.96
C ALA A 330 1.84 4.66 15.92
N THR A 331 1.73 5.60 16.86
CA THR A 331 2.75 5.80 17.90
C THR A 331 2.50 4.81 19.04
N PRO A 332 3.49 3.98 19.44
CA PRO A 332 3.39 3.18 20.65
C PRO A 332 3.34 4.11 21.88
N GLY A 333 2.14 4.57 22.22
CA GLY A 333 1.90 5.53 23.28
C GLY A 333 1.57 4.83 24.59
N ASN A 334 2.58 4.71 25.44
CA ASN A 334 2.48 4.73 26.89
C ASN A 334 1.39 5.72 27.36
N GLN A 335 0.16 5.26 27.48
CA GLN A 335 -0.95 5.97 28.13
C GLN A 335 -1.67 5.01 29.08
N ALA A 336 -0.93 4.50 30.06
CA ALA A 336 -1.53 4.19 31.35
C ALA A 336 -1.55 5.50 32.15
N GLY A 337 -2.74 5.97 32.51
CA GLY A 337 -2.96 7.27 33.12
C GLY A 337 -2.11 7.51 34.37
N VAL A 338 -1.31 8.57 34.33
CA VAL A 338 -0.74 9.16 35.54
C VAL A 338 -1.81 10.03 36.16
N LYS A 339 -2.58 9.46 37.10
CA LYS A 339 -3.25 10.28 38.12
C LYS A 339 -2.16 10.84 39.02
N ALA A 340 -2.22 12.16 39.25
CA ALA A 340 -1.42 12.86 40.23
C ALA A 340 -1.48 12.15 41.59
N GLY A 341 -0.31 11.80 42.14
CA GLY A 341 -0.15 11.19 43.45
C GLY A 341 1.32 11.27 43.86
N TRP A 342 1.56 11.79 45.05
CA TRP A 342 2.84 12.25 45.58
C TRP A 342 4.00 11.24 45.53
N LEU A 343 5.20 11.79 45.34
CA LEU A 343 6.50 11.18 45.63
C LEU A 343 6.56 10.63 47.07
N ILE A 344 6.78 9.33 47.22
CA ILE A 344 7.59 8.77 48.32
C ILE A 344 8.53 7.73 47.73
N VAL A 345 9.82 8.05 47.78
CA VAL A 345 10.93 7.14 47.49
C VAL A 345 11.16 6.29 48.73
N THR A 346 11.00 4.97 48.62
CA THR A 346 11.65 4.02 49.53
C THR A 346 12.20 2.84 48.73
N MET A 347 13.54 2.75 48.76
CA MET A 347 14.35 1.65 48.24
C MET A 347 14.23 0.36 49.07
N VAL A 348 14.83 -0.71 48.52
CA VAL A 348 15.44 -1.93 49.15
C VAL A 348 14.59 -3.23 48.98
N PRO A 349 15.16 -4.44 48.70
CA PRO A 349 15.97 -4.91 47.57
C PRO A 349 15.53 -6.33 47.05
N LEU A 350 16.29 -6.92 46.12
CA LEU A 350 16.17 -8.30 45.60
C LEU A 350 16.07 -9.40 46.69
N LEU A 351 15.25 -10.43 46.44
CA LEU A 351 15.58 -11.82 46.80
C LEU A 351 15.07 -12.80 45.73
N ALA A 352 15.98 -13.65 45.27
CA ALA A 352 15.77 -14.75 44.35
C ALA A 352 15.16 -15.97 45.07
N PHE A 353 14.33 -16.75 44.37
CA PHE A 353 14.15 -18.18 44.66
C PHE A 353 13.74 -18.92 43.39
N GLY A 354 14.51 -19.96 43.05
CA GLY A 354 14.20 -20.89 41.97
C GLY A 354 13.31 -22.03 42.45
N ALA A 355 12.62 -22.67 41.51
CA ALA A 355 12.15 -24.04 41.65
C ALA A 355 11.94 -24.70 40.28
N VAL A 356 12.64 -25.83 40.13
CA VAL A 356 12.56 -26.84 39.07
C VAL A 356 11.27 -27.65 39.25
N ILE A 357 10.52 -27.93 38.18
CA ILE A 357 9.55 -29.05 38.15
C ILE A 357 9.65 -29.80 36.82
N THR A 358 9.77 -31.11 36.96
CA THR A 358 10.00 -32.18 35.98
C THR A 358 8.73 -32.66 35.25
N ARG A 359 8.92 -33.19 34.03
CA ARG A 359 7.94 -33.97 33.22
C ARG A 359 7.72 -35.39 33.79
N PRO A 360 6.62 -36.08 33.38
CA PRO A 360 6.70 -37.16 32.37
C PRO A 360 5.52 -37.11 31.35
N ALA A 361 5.74 -37.32 30.04
CA ALA A 361 5.73 -38.57 29.26
C ALA A 361 4.32 -39.18 29.01
N GLY A 362 3.92 -39.24 27.72
CA GLY A 362 2.72 -39.92 27.21
C GLY A 362 2.71 -39.93 25.68
N ASN A 363 2.68 -41.13 25.09
CA ASN A 363 2.96 -41.50 23.70
C ASN A 363 1.89 -41.11 22.65
N VAL A 364 2.39 -40.64 21.50
CA VAL A 364 2.21 -41.17 20.12
C VAL A 364 0.81 -41.68 19.72
N PHE A 365 0.17 -40.93 18.81
CA PHE A 365 -0.60 -41.48 17.70
C PHE A 365 -0.21 -40.75 16.41
N GLN A 366 0.12 -41.54 15.40
CA GLN A 366 0.52 -41.16 14.06
C GLN A 366 -0.72 -41.27 13.17
N ALA A 367 -1.06 -40.23 12.42
CA ALA A 367 -1.96 -40.31 11.27
C ALA A 367 -1.47 -39.31 10.21
N GLU A 368 -1.13 -39.88 9.07
CA GLU A 368 -0.54 -39.25 7.90
C GLU A 368 -1.54 -38.35 7.16
N GLY A 369 -1.00 -37.33 6.49
CA GLY A 369 -1.61 -36.70 5.32
C GLY A 369 -2.49 -35.49 5.57
N SER A 370 -1.93 -34.28 5.47
CA SER A 370 -2.55 -33.16 4.73
C SER A 370 -1.68 -31.89 4.76
N VAL A 371 -1.33 -31.42 3.56
CA VAL A 371 -1.12 -30.02 3.13
C VAL A 371 -0.23 -29.13 4.01
N PHE A 372 1.00 -28.88 3.54
CA PHE A 372 1.93 -27.88 4.10
C PHE A 372 1.24 -26.51 4.24
N SER A 373 1.20 -25.98 5.46
CA SER A 373 0.79 -24.61 5.76
C SER A 373 1.99 -23.67 5.67
N ASP A 374 1.96 -22.69 4.77
CA ASP A 374 2.99 -21.65 4.57
C ASP A 374 3.05 -20.60 5.71
N ARG A 375 3.14 -21.04 6.98
CA ARG A 375 3.41 -20.14 8.11
C ARG A 375 4.44 -20.76 9.05
N VAL A 376 5.66 -20.24 9.01
CA VAL A 376 6.69 -20.56 10.01
C VAL A 376 6.41 -19.75 11.28
N VAL A 377 6.13 -20.45 12.39
CA VAL A 377 5.97 -19.85 13.72
C VAL A 377 7.20 -20.19 14.55
N ILE A 378 7.98 -19.17 14.94
CA ILE A 378 9.17 -19.35 15.80
C ILE A 378 8.72 -19.30 17.27
N ASP A 379 8.36 -20.46 17.81
CA ASP A 379 8.00 -20.64 19.22
C ASP A 379 9.03 -21.47 19.99
N LYS A 380 8.81 -21.67 21.29
CA LYS A 380 9.72 -22.44 22.15
C LYS A 380 9.90 -23.89 21.69
N ALA A 381 8.91 -24.49 21.04
CA ALA A 381 8.98 -25.87 20.55
C ALA A 381 9.85 -25.95 19.28
N TRP A 382 9.70 -24.99 18.36
CA TRP A 382 10.54 -24.88 17.18
C TRP A 382 12.00 -24.64 17.55
N LEU A 383 12.28 -23.71 18.47
CA LEU A 383 13.64 -23.42 18.95
C LEU A 383 14.30 -24.65 19.61
N ALA A 384 13.56 -25.40 20.43
CA ALA A 384 14.07 -26.61 21.07
C ALA A 384 14.34 -27.74 20.05
N ARG A 385 13.49 -27.88 19.03
CA ARG A 385 13.68 -28.84 17.93
C ARG A 385 14.94 -28.53 17.14
N VAL A 386 15.11 -27.29 16.69
CA VAL A 386 16.26 -26.89 15.88
C VAL A 386 17.55 -27.01 16.68
N ALA A 387 17.59 -26.59 17.94
CA ALA A 387 18.77 -26.71 18.80
C ALA A 387 19.24 -28.16 19.05
N ALA A 388 18.40 -29.16 18.81
CA ALA A 388 18.74 -30.58 18.95
C ALA A 388 19.30 -31.22 17.66
N LEU A 389 19.28 -30.51 16.53
CA LEU A 389 19.79 -31.00 15.25
C LEU A 389 21.33 -30.91 15.18
N PRO A 390 22.00 -31.71 14.33
CA PRO A 390 23.40 -31.49 13.95
C PRO A 390 23.61 -30.12 13.28
N GLY A 391 24.80 -29.52 13.42
CA GLY A 391 25.07 -28.13 13.05
C GLY A 391 24.77 -27.75 11.58
N ASP A 392 24.96 -28.67 10.64
CA ASP A 392 24.62 -28.51 9.23
C ASP A 392 23.09 -28.38 9.02
N LYS A 393 22.31 -29.18 9.74
CA LYS A 393 20.84 -29.12 9.71
C LYS A 393 20.28 -27.95 10.49
N GLN A 394 20.98 -27.51 11.54
CA GLN A 394 20.64 -26.27 12.25
C GLN A 394 20.72 -25.06 11.32
N ALA A 395 21.82 -24.96 10.55
CA ALA A 395 21.99 -23.89 9.57
C ALA A 395 20.85 -23.89 8.55
N GLN A 396 20.53 -25.03 7.93
CA GLN A 396 19.49 -25.11 6.90
C GLN A 396 18.10 -24.70 7.39
N GLU A 397 17.69 -25.14 8.58
CA GLU A 397 16.39 -24.80 9.18
C GLU A 397 16.31 -23.32 9.55
N VAL A 398 17.39 -22.77 10.12
CA VAL A 398 17.48 -21.34 10.46
C VAL A 398 17.47 -20.48 9.20
N VAL A 399 18.20 -20.86 8.15
CA VAL A 399 18.20 -20.15 6.86
C VAL A 399 16.82 -20.20 6.21
N SER A 400 16.16 -21.34 6.23
CA SER A 400 14.81 -21.50 5.67
C SER A 400 13.81 -20.62 6.42
N ALA A 401 13.88 -20.60 7.75
CA ALA A 401 13.06 -19.71 8.57
C ALA A 401 13.38 -18.23 8.32
N LEU A 402 14.65 -17.85 8.19
CA LEU A 402 15.06 -16.48 7.88
C LEU A 402 14.55 -16.04 6.50
N LYS A 403 14.59 -16.90 5.47
CA LYS A 403 14.03 -16.63 4.14
C LYS A 403 12.52 -16.38 4.17
N ILE A 404 11.81 -17.14 5.00
CA ILE A 404 10.35 -17.03 5.11
C ILE A 404 9.95 -15.78 5.89
N LEU A 405 10.72 -15.40 6.91
CA LEU A 405 10.41 -14.27 7.79
C LEU A 405 10.96 -12.92 7.28
N ASN A 406 11.96 -12.94 6.40
CA ASN A 406 12.65 -11.75 5.89
C ASN A 406 12.56 -11.69 4.35
N PHE A 407 11.52 -11.03 3.84
CA PHE A 407 11.28 -10.92 2.40
C PHE A 407 12.38 -10.08 1.73
N GLY A 408 13.04 -10.63 0.69
CA GLY A 408 14.20 -10.02 0.04
C GLY A 408 15.54 -10.63 0.46
N TYR A 409 15.55 -11.44 1.53
CA TYR A 409 16.71 -12.21 1.92
C TYR A 409 16.98 -13.35 0.92
N ASN A 410 18.08 -13.25 0.17
CA ASN A 410 18.48 -14.24 -0.85
C ASN A 410 18.95 -15.58 -0.23
N GLY A 411 19.26 -15.61 1.06
CA GLY A 411 19.69 -16.81 1.77
C GLY A 411 21.16 -17.13 1.72
N GLU A 412 22.01 -16.20 1.31
CA GLU A 412 23.45 -16.38 1.43
C GLU A 412 23.83 -16.37 2.90
N VAL A 413 24.11 -17.58 3.38
CA VAL A 413 24.68 -17.82 4.71
C VAL A 413 25.97 -18.55 4.51
N ASP A 414 27.05 -17.88 4.88
CA ASP A 414 28.31 -18.58 5.09
C ASP A 414 28.39 -19.01 6.54
N GLY A 415 28.40 -20.32 6.76
CA GLY A 415 28.38 -20.92 8.09
C GLY A 415 29.62 -21.76 8.28
N GLU A 416 30.50 -21.37 9.21
CA GLU A 416 31.66 -22.19 9.55
C GLU A 416 31.27 -23.20 10.64
N ILE A 417 31.54 -24.47 10.35
CA ILE A 417 31.23 -25.60 11.24
C ILE A 417 32.55 -26.13 11.81
N ASP A 418 32.63 -26.24 13.13
CA ASP A 418 33.70 -26.94 13.84
C ASP A 418 33.13 -28.24 14.42
N GLY A 419 33.53 -29.37 13.85
CA GLY A 419 32.96 -30.68 14.17
C GLY A 419 31.46 -30.77 13.88
N SER A 420 30.62 -30.84 14.92
CA SER A 420 29.16 -30.89 14.81
C SER A 420 28.45 -29.59 15.17
N ARG A 421 29.21 -28.50 15.36
CA ARG A 421 28.72 -27.23 15.92
C ARG A 421 28.92 -26.09 14.93
N LEU A 422 27.81 -25.44 14.55
CA LEU A 422 27.83 -24.18 13.83
C LEU A 422 28.22 -23.08 14.82
N TRP A 423 29.41 -22.49 14.65
CA TRP A 423 29.96 -21.53 15.61
C TRP A 423 30.05 -20.11 15.04
N LYS A 424 30.09 -19.96 13.70
CA LYS A 424 30.02 -18.70 12.98
C LYS A 424 28.91 -18.72 11.93
N ILE A 425 28.18 -17.61 11.80
CA ILE A 425 27.23 -17.38 10.72
C ILE A 425 27.40 -15.96 10.19
N SER A 426 27.58 -15.82 8.87
CA SER A 426 27.69 -14.54 8.18
C SER A 426 26.43 -14.30 7.36
N LEU A 427 25.70 -13.23 7.66
CA LEU A 427 24.49 -12.80 6.94
C LEU A 427 24.78 -11.51 6.18
N CYS A 428 24.75 -11.54 4.86
CA CYS A 428 25.00 -10.37 4.00
C CYS A 428 23.69 -9.82 3.46
N THR A 429 23.11 -8.78 4.09
CA THR A 429 21.78 -8.25 3.71
C THR A 429 21.37 -7.00 4.51
N ASP A 430 20.60 -6.12 3.86
CA ASP A 430 19.92 -4.92 4.39
C ASP A 430 18.41 -5.15 4.68
N THR A 431 17.90 -6.38 4.51
CA THR A 431 16.45 -6.70 4.59
C THR A 431 16.10 -7.74 5.67
N VAL A 432 17.02 -8.03 6.59
CA VAL A 432 16.74 -8.90 7.75
C VAL A 432 16.19 -8.07 8.91
N HIS A 433 14.90 -8.20 9.16
CA HIS A 433 14.14 -7.49 10.20
C HIS A 433 13.70 -8.42 11.35
N ASP A 434 13.74 -9.74 11.15
CA ASP A 434 13.39 -10.76 12.13
C ASP A 434 14.48 -11.84 12.21
N ILE A 435 15.33 -11.68 13.22
CA ILE A 435 16.45 -12.59 13.52
C ILE A 435 16.11 -13.65 14.58
N ARG A 436 14.84 -13.74 15.03
CA ARG A 436 14.43 -14.71 16.07
C ARG A 436 14.87 -16.15 15.78
N PRO A 437 14.92 -16.65 14.52
CA PRO A 437 15.43 -17.98 14.22
C PRO A 437 16.87 -18.23 14.71
N LEU A 438 17.74 -17.22 14.76
CA LEU A 438 19.13 -17.36 15.21
C LEU A 438 19.22 -17.79 16.68
N SER A 439 18.21 -17.51 17.49
CA SER A 439 18.18 -17.92 18.91
C SER A 439 18.14 -19.44 19.13
N ALA A 440 17.89 -20.22 18.07
CA ALA A 440 18.03 -21.68 18.10
C ALA A 440 19.50 -22.14 18.13
N LEU A 441 20.44 -21.31 17.69
CA LEU A 441 21.87 -21.63 17.55
C LEU A 441 22.62 -21.37 18.87
N LYS A 442 22.41 -22.24 19.87
CA LYS A 442 22.96 -22.05 21.23
C LYS A 442 24.48 -21.99 21.34
N ASN A 443 25.21 -22.47 20.32
CA ASN A 443 26.67 -22.48 20.27
C ASN A 443 27.25 -21.43 19.31
N LEU A 444 26.41 -20.54 18.76
CA LEU A 444 26.87 -19.45 17.91
C LEU A 444 27.68 -18.47 18.76
N THR A 445 28.98 -18.35 18.47
CA THR A 445 29.88 -17.45 19.19
C THR A 445 30.24 -16.22 18.37
N HIS A 446 30.13 -16.32 17.04
CA HIS A 446 30.40 -15.22 16.12
C HIS A 446 29.23 -15.06 15.16
N LEU A 447 28.60 -13.89 15.20
CA LEU A 447 27.55 -13.47 14.26
C LEU A 447 28.09 -12.28 13.48
N GLU A 448 28.36 -12.47 12.21
CA GLU A 448 28.83 -11.41 11.32
C GLU A 448 27.65 -10.94 10.48
N LEU A 449 27.24 -9.69 10.67
CA LEU A 449 26.16 -9.10 9.92
C LEU A 449 26.72 -7.98 9.04
N THR A 450 26.65 -8.14 7.73
CA THR A 450 27.11 -7.13 6.77
C THR A 450 25.90 -6.51 6.07
N GLY A 451 25.62 -5.24 6.37
CA GLY A 451 24.41 -4.52 5.92
C GLY A 451 24.08 -3.32 6.82
N THR A 452 22.93 -2.66 6.59
CA THR A 452 22.41 -1.62 7.50
C THR A 452 21.29 -2.18 8.37
N PHE A 453 21.42 -2.07 9.69
CA PHE A 453 20.43 -2.52 10.69
C PHE A 453 19.57 -1.33 11.14
N GLY A 454 18.26 -1.49 11.10
CA GLY A 454 17.28 -0.54 11.65
C GLY A 454 16.87 -0.89 13.07
#